data_AF-A0A1A9ZH97-F1
#
_entry.id   AF-A0A1A9ZH97-F1
#
_cell.length_a   1.000
_cell.length_b   1.000
_cell.length_c   1.000
_cell.angle_alpha   90.00
_cell.angle_beta   90.00
_cell.angle_gamma   90.00
#
_symmetry.space_group_name_H-M   'P 1'
#
loop_
_entity.id
_entity.type
_entity.pdbx_description
1 polymer ?
#
loop_
_entity_poly.entity_id
_entity_poly.type
_entity_poly.pdbx_seq_one_letter_code
_entity_poly.pdbx_strand_id
1 'polypeptide(L)'
;MGWPREFMKVSYKMNANRTLHIFLKLSTPLFQEMRKEIEGYLLKERQLPIVELRIYWIDDEGDEIEIINESDYELFNAFCTSSRHIYVSPGINYMWLPSVNRLKTCCGRGH
;
A
#
# COMPACT_ATOMS: atom_id res chain seq x y z
N MET A 1 13.12 19.93 -7.13
CA MET A 1 11.79 20.03 -7.75
C MET A 1 10.81 19.34 -6.81
N GLY A 2 9.91 20.08 -6.17
CA GLY A 2 8.93 19.52 -5.24
C GLY A 2 7.74 18.92 -6.00
N TRP A 3 7.19 17.82 -5.50
CA TRP A 3 5.98 17.21 -6.07
C TRP A 3 4.78 18.13 -5.84
N PRO A 4 3.79 18.17 -6.76
CA PRO A 4 2.55 18.90 -6.54
C PRO A 4 1.87 18.41 -5.25
N ARG A 5 1.50 19.35 -4.36
CA ARG A 5 0.88 19.08 -3.04
C ARG A 5 -0.43 18.29 -3.12
N GLU A 6 -1.01 18.21 -4.31
CA GLU A 6 -2.23 17.47 -4.61
C GLU A 6 -2.00 15.97 -4.76
N PHE A 7 -0.76 15.48 -4.75
CA PHE A 7 -0.45 14.08 -4.94
C PHE A 7 0.33 13.50 -3.76
N MET A 8 -0.05 12.27 -3.41
CA MET A 8 0.62 11.45 -2.41
C MET A 8 1.31 10.29 -3.10
N LYS A 9 2.59 10.08 -2.78
CA LYS A 9 3.32 8.90 -3.23
C LYS A 9 2.94 7.72 -2.34
N VAL A 10 2.57 6.60 -2.95
CA VAL A 10 2.32 5.34 -2.26
C VAL A 10 3.31 4.30 -2.74
N SER A 11 4.02 3.68 -1.82
CA SER A 11 5.03 2.66 -2.12
C SER A 11 4.61 1.31 -1.55
N TYR A 12 4.17 0.41 -2.43
CA TYR A 12 3.76 -0.93 -2.06
C TYR A 12 4.96 -1.90 -2.12
N LYS A 13 5.42 -2.38 -0.97
CA LYS A 13 6.45 -3.41 -0.85
C LYS A 13 5.81 -4.78 -1.11
N MET A 14 6.02 -5.33 -2.30
CA MET A 14 5.55 -6.68 -2.64
C MET A 14 6.43 -7.73 -1.98
N ASN A 15 7.74 -7.64 -2.24
CA ASN A 15 8.78 -8.55 -1.76
C ASN A 15 10.04 -7.72 -1.44
N ALA A 16 11.05 -8.33 -0.81
CA ALA A 16 12.34 -7.69 -0.48
C ALA A 16 13.00 -6.94 -1.66
N ASN A 17 12.76 -7.38 -2.90
CA ASN A 17 13.40 -6.81 -4.10
C ASN A 17 12.42 -6.10 -5.05
N ARG A 18 11.13 -5.96 -4.69
CA ARG A 18 10.13 -5.34 -5.57
C ARG A 18 9.23 -4.39 -4.78
N THR A 19 9.35 -3.11 -5.11
CA THR A 19 8.48 -2.05 -4.63
C THR A 19 7.77 -1.42 -5.81
N LEU A 20 6.45 -1.32 -5.73
CA LEU A 20 5.63 -0.59 -6.69
C LEU A 20 5.41 0.82 -6.17
N HIS A 21 5.57 1.82 -7.03
CA HIS A 21 5.29 3.22 -6.70
C HIS A 21 4.09 3.69 -7.50
N ILE A 22 3.10 4.24 -6.82
CA ILE A 22 1.90 4.85 -7.41
C ILE A 22 1.70 6.24 -6.81
N PHE A 23 0.94 7.07 -7.51
CA PHE A 23 0.60 8.40 -7.04
C PHE A 23 -0.92 8.50 -6.95
N LEU A 24 -1.41 8.86 -5.76
CA LEU A 24 -2.83 9.09 -5.52
C LEU A 24 -3.09 10.58 -5.42
N LYS A 25 -4.22 11.03 -5.96
CA LYS A 25 -4.66 12.41 -5.80
C LYS A 25 -5.27 12.56 -4.41
N LEU A 26 -4.79 13.53 -3.64
CA LEU A 26 -5.27 13.89 -2.30
C LEU A 26 -6.60 14.66 -2.36
N SER A 27 -7.58 14.14 -3.09
CA SER A 27 -8.96 14.64 -3.02
C SER A 27 -9.69 14.11 -1.79
N THR A 28 -9.09 13.19 -1.05
CA THR A 28 -9.80 12.29 -0.14
C THR A 28 -9.46 12.60 1.32
N PRO A 29 -10.38 13.21 2.09
CA PRO A 29 -10.11 13.63 3.48
C PRO A 29 -10.17 12.48 4.49
N LEU A 30 -10.75 11.33 4.11
CA LEU A 30 -11.01 10.22 5.02
C LEU A 30 -10.02 9.08 4.79
N PHE A 31 -9.51 8.50 5.88
CA PHE A 31 -8.58 7.36 5.82
C PHE A 31 -9.21 6.16 5.08
N GLN A 32 -10.48 5.88 5.34
CA GLN A 32 -11.20 4.75 4.73
C GLN A 32 -11.26 4.85 3.20
N GLU A 33 -11.48 6.04 2.68
CA GLU A 33 -11.58 6.26 1.25
C GLU A 33 -10.20 6.15 0.58
N MET A 34 -9.15 6.71 1.20
CA MET A 34 -7.76 6.50 0.76
C MET A 34 -7.40 5.01 0.73
N ARG A 35 -7.76 4.26 1.78
CA ARG A 35 -7.54 2.82 1.86
C ARG A 35 -8.24 2.09 0.71
N LYS A 36 -9.52 2.39 0.45
CA LYS A 36 -10.27 1.82 -0.67
C LYS A 36 -9.67 2.15 -2.03
N GLU A 37 -9.12 3.34 -2.23
CA GLU A 37 -8.43 3.72 -3.47
C GLU A 37 -7.15 2.88 -3.67
N ILE A 38 -6.34 2.73 -2.61
CA ILE A 38 -5.14 1.88 -2.62
C ILE A 38 -5.53 0.43 -2.92
N GLU A 39 -6.52 -0.12 -2.21
CA GLU A 39 -7.03 -1.47 -2.41
C GLU A 39 -7.61 -1.64 -3.82
N GLY A 40 -8.36 -0.66 -4.33
CA GLY A 40 -8.88 -0.65 -5.69
C GLY A 40 -7.78 -0.74 -6.74
N TYR A 41 -6.74 0.08 -6.60
CA TYR A 41 -5.60 0.06 -7.52
C TYR A 41 -4.81 -1.25 -7.46
N LEU A 42 -4.50 -1.73 -6.25
CA LEU A 42 -3.71 -2.94 -6.05
C LEU A 42 -4.48 -4.22 -6.42
N LEU A 43 -5.74 -4.33 -6.01
CA LEU A 43 -6.52 -5.56 -6.18
C LEU A 43 -7.25 -5.61 -7.52
N LYS A 44 -7.84 -4.49 -7.99
CA LYS A 44 -8.61 -4.51 -9.25
C LYS A 44 -7.72 -4.30 -10.47
N GLU A 45 -6.89 -3.25 -10.47
CA GLU A 45 -6.10 -2.93 -11.67
C GLU A 45 -4.88 -3.86 -11.79
N ARG A 46 -4.21 -4.16 -10.68
CA ARG A 46 -3.00 -5.00 -10.68
C ARG A 46 -3.28 -6.48 -10.41
N GLN A 47 -4.51 -6.86 -10.09
CA GLN A 47 -4.92 -8.25 -9.79
C GLN A 47 -4.03 -8.91 -8.72
N LEU A 48 -3.57 -8.13 -7.75
CA LEU A 48 -2.79 -8.66 -6.63
C LEU A 48 -3.69 -9.51 -5.72
N PRO A 49 -3.13 -10.52 -5.04
CA PRO A 49 -3.91 -11.33 -4.11
C PRO A 49 -4.58 -10.45 -3.06
N ILE A 50 -5.82 -10.79 -2.70
CA ILE A 50 -6.58 -10.11 -1.66
C ILE A 50 -5.87 -10.36 -0.34
N VAL A 51 -5.07 -9.37 0.08
CA VAL A 51 -4.32 -9.37 1.31
C VAL A 51 -4.73 -8.22 2.20
N GLU A 52 -4.79 -8.45 3.51
CA GLU A 52 -4.80 -7.36 4.49
C GLU A 52 -3.60 -6.45 4.22
N LEU A 53 -3.83 -5.14 4.14
CA LEU A 53 -2.79 -4.16 3.86
C LEU A 53 -2.38 -3.47 5.17
N ARG A 54 -1.08 -3.48 5.46
CA ARG A 54 -0.46 -2.61 6.45
C ARG A 54 -0.09 -1.30 5.77
N ILE A 55 -0.61 -0.19 6.29
CA ILE A 55 -0.36 1.17 5.77
C ILE A 55 0.40 1.94 6.85
N TYR A 56 1.54 2.52 6.49
CA TYR A 56 2.41 3.23 7.43
C TYR A 56 3.16 4.37 6.72
N TRP A 57 3.62 5.36 7.48
CA TRP A 57 4.60 6.33 6.99
C TRP A 57 5.94 6.13 7.69
N ILE A 58 6.96 6.82 7.20
CA ILE A 58 8.25 6.98 7.89
C ILE A 58 8.35 8.44 8.30
N ASP A 59 8.57 8.69 9.58
CA ASP A 59 8.69 10.04 10.12
C ASP A 59 10.10 10.63 9.87
N ASP A 60 10.41 11.78 10.46
CA ASP A 60 11.73 12.42 10.30
C ASP A 60 12.84 11.66 11.02
N GLU A 61 12.52 10.96 12.11
CA GLU A 61 13.46 10.14 12.89
C GLU A 61 13.74 8.77 12.24
N GLY A 62 12.93 8.40 11.23
CA GLY A 62 13.05 7.14 10.51
C GLY A 62 12.18 6.02 11.08
N ASP A 63 11.30 6.33 12.02
CA ASP A 63 10.36 5.42 12.65
C ASP A 63 9.17 5.10 11.73
N GLU A 64 8.79 3.83 11.68
CA GLU A 64 7.60 3.37 10.97
C GLU A 64 6.36 3.60 11.83
N ILE A 65 5.53 4.57 11.45
CA ILE A 65 4.27 4.86 12.15
C ILE A 65 3.10 4.30 11.34
N GLU A 66 2.40 3.35 11.93
CA GLU A 66 1.27 2.67 11.30
C GLU A 66 0.00 3.53 11.38
N ILE A 67 -0.76 3.58 10.28
CA ILE A 67 -2.03 4.29 10.18
C ILE A 67 -3.14 3.25 10.31
N ILE A 68 -3.72 3.14 11.50
CA ILE A 68 -4.78 2.16 11.79
C ILE A 68 -6.16 2.81 11.88
N ASN A 69 -6.22 4.10 12.20
CA ASN A 69 -7.46 4.86 12.38
C ASN A 69 -7.39 6.26 11.74
N GLU A 70 -8.49 7.02 11.84
CA GLU A 70 -8.57 8.36 11.26
C GLU A 70 -7.68 9.38 11.95
N SER A 71 -7.49 9.28 13.27
CA SER A 71 -6.61 10.18 14.02
C SER A 71 -5.14 10.03 13.60
N ASP A 72 -4.68 8.81 13.32
CA ASP A 72 -3.33 8.58 12.78
C ASP A 72 -3.20 9.23 11.39
N TYR A 73 -4.26 9.16 10.57
CA TYR A 73 -4.28 9.80 9.26
C TYR A 73 -4.36 11.33 9.35
N GLU A 74 -5.00 11.89 10.38
CA GLU A 74 -4.95 13.33 10.65
C GLU A 74 -3.53 13.77 11.03
N LEU A 75 -2.86 13.00 11.88
CA LEU A 75 -1.45 13.21 12.20
C LEU A 75 -0.60 13.18 10.92
N PHE A 76 -0.86 12.28 9.98
CA PHE A 76 -0.20 12.29 8.65
C PHE A 76 -0.31 13.59 7.91
N ASN A 77 -1.53 14.06 7.79
CA ASN A 77 -1.78 15.27 7.04
C ASN A 77 -1.13 16.48 7.70
N ALA A 78 -0.99 16.46 9.03
CA ALA A 78 -0.34 17.50 9.82
C ALA A 78 1.20 17.44 9.75
N PHE A 79 1.81 16.26 9.90
CA PHE A 79 3.27 16.10 9.93
C PHE A 79 3.90 16.09 8.53
N CYS A 80 3.27 15.42 7.55
CA CYS A 80 3.83 15.25 6.21
C CYS A 80 3.43 16.38 5.24
N THR A 81 3.65 17.64 5.59
CA THR A 81 3.25 18.79 4.73
C THR A 81 4.12 18.98 3.49
N SER A 82 5.37 18.51 3.53
CA SER A 82 6.38 18.73 2.48
C SER A 82 6.60 17.51 1.57
N SER A 83 6.40 16.30 2.09
CA SER A 83 6.57 15.04 1.36
C SER A 83 5.57 14.00 1.85
N ARG A 84 4.39 13.97 1.23
CA ARG A 84 3.34 12.99 1.54
C ARG A 84 3.68 11.66 0.89
N HIS A 85 4.33 10.79 1.66
CA HIS A 85 4.75 9.48 1.20
C HIS A 85 4.29 8.42 2.20
N ILE A 86 3.39 7.55 1.74
CA ILE A 86 2.92 6.37 2.47
C ILE A 86 3.55 5.11 1.91
N TYR A 87 3.80 4.16 2.80
CA TYR A 87 4.24 2.81 2.48
C TYR A 87 3.11 1.83 2.76
N VAL A 88 3.01 0.83 1.90
CA VAL A 88 2.03 -0.23 2.01
C VAL A 88 2.76 -1.55 1.93
N SER A 89 2.42 -2.49 2.79
CA SER A 89 2.94 -3.85 2.73
C SER A 89 1.82 -4.87 2.99
N PRO A 90 1.97 -6.12 2.53
CA PRO A 90 1.12 -7.21 2.99
C PRO A 90 1.13 -7.28 4.51
N GLY A 91 -0.05 -7.45 5.11
CA GLY A 91 -0.24 -7.65 6.54
C GLY A 91 0.36 -8.98 7.01
N ILE A 92 0.61 -9.07 8.31
CA ILE A 92 1.34 -10.18 8.95
C ILE A 92 0.66 -11.54 8.71
N ASN A 93 -0.64 -11.55 8.41
CA ASN A 93 -1.38 -12.79 8.11
C ASN A 93 -0.90 -13.50 6.81
N TYR A 94 -0.06 -12.87 5.99
CA TYR A 94 0.47 -13.45 4.74
C TYR A 94 1.98 -13.77 4.79
N MET A 95 2.71 -13.28 5.81
CA MET A 95 4.13 -13.66 6.02
C MET A 95 4.28 -15.09 6.55
N TRP A 96 3.21 -15.68 7.08
CA TRP A 96 3.16 -17.08 7.54
C TRP A 96 2.51 -18.04 6.54
N LEU A 97 2.11 -17.59 5.35
CA LEU A 97 1.75 -18.52 4.30
C LEU A 97 3.05 -19.08 3.71
N PRO A 98 3.34 -20.38 3.82
CA PRO A 98 4.42 -20.98 3.07
C PRO A 98 4.14 -20.72 1.60
N SER A 99 5.02 -19.92 0.98
CA SER A 99 5.18 -19.67 -0.45
C SER A 99 3.92 -19.99 -1.26
N VAL A 100 3.03 -19.00 -1.44
CA VAL A 100 1.81 -19.12 -2.25
C VAL A 100 2.14 -19.90 -3.51
N ASN A 101 1.55 -21.10 -3.54
CA ASN A 101 1.73 -22.11 -4.53
C ASN A 101 1.67 -21.45 -5.91
N ARG A 102 2.75 -21.59 -6.67
CA ARG A 102 2.82 -21.25 -8.09
C ARG A 102 1.68 -22.01 -8.75
N LEU A 103 0.52 -21.37 -8.92
CA LEU A 103 -0.61 -21.90 -9.67
C LEU A 103 -0.09 -22.18 -11.07
N LYS A 104 0.31 -23.44 -11.29
CA LYS A 104 0.52 -24.01 -12.60
C LYS A 104 -0.84 -23.99 -13.27
N THR A 105 -1.13 -22.90 -13.96
CA THR A 105 -1.91 -22.98 -15.18
C THR A 105 -1.12 -23.86 -16.14
N CYS A 106 -1.65 -25.03 -16.47
CA CYS A 106 -1.50 -25.68 -17.77
C CYS A 106 -2.44 -26.88 -17.85
N CYS A 107 -3.33 -26.82 -18.84
CA CYS A 107 -4.14 -27.90 -19.36
C CYS A 107 -3.38 -29.24 -19.54
N GLY A 108 -4.13 -30.34 -19.48
CA GLY A 108 -3.69 -31.61 -20.08
C GLY A 108 -4.57 -32.79 -19.70
N ARG A 109 -5.67 -33.01 -20.43
CA ARG A 109 -6.37 -34.30 -20.55
C ARG A 109 -5.52 -35.29 -21.36
N GLY A 110 -5.70 -36.58 -21.12
CA GLY A 110 -5.19 -37.71 -21.92
C GLY A 110 -3.90 -38.26 -21.33
N HIS A 111 -3.76 -39.55 -21.03
CA HIS A 111 -4.33 -40.75 -21.64
C HIS A 111 -4.47 -41.85 -20.59
#